data_AF-A0A3B0YQ50-F1
#
_entry.id   AF-A0A3B0YQ50-F1
#
_cell.length_a   1.000
_cell.length_b   1.000
_cell.length_c   1.000
_cell.angle_alpha   90.00
_cell.angle_beta   90.00
_cell.angle_gamma   90.00
#
_symmetry.space_group_name_H-M   'P 1'
#
loop_
_entity.id
_entity.type
_entity.pdbx_description
1 polymer ?
#
loop_
_entity_poly.entity_id
_entity_poly.type
_entity_poly.pdbx_seq_one_letter_code
_entity_poly.pdbx_strand_id
1 'polypeptide(L)' 'MNVKKRVEALREQIRYHNYRYYVLDDPQIPDAGYDRLLRELQKLETEHPDLVT' A
#
# COMPACT_ATOMS: atom_id res chain seq x y z
N MET A 1 -13.17 -1.28 -11.75
CA MET A 1 -12.72 -0.82 -10.42
C MET A 1 -12.27 0.63 -10.58
N ASN A 2 -12.66 1.56 -9.70
CA ASN A 2 -12.22 2.96 -9.78
C ASN A 2 -10.80 3.10 -9.20
N VAL A 3 -9.92 3.89 -9.82
CA VAL A 3 -8.53 4.08 -9.37
C VAL A 3 -8.43 4.55 -7.92
N LYS A 4 -9.31 5.45 -7.49
CA LYS A 4 -9.41 5.90 -6.09
C LYS A 4 -9.66 4.73 -5.13
N LYS A 5 -10.52 3.78 -5.51
CA LYS A 5 -10.77 2.58 -4.68
C LYS A 5 -9.53 1.69 -4.60
N ARG A 6 -8.72 1.63 -5.66
CA ARG A 6 -7.47 0.85 -5.66
C ARG A 6 -6.40 1.50 -4.78
N VAL A 7 -6.23 2.82 -4.87
CA VAL A 7 -5.33 3.61 -4.02
C VAL A 7 -5.67 3.40 -2.54
N GLU A 8 -6.95 3.54 -2.16
CA GLU A 8 -7.39 3.31 -0.78
C GLU A 8 -7.13 1.87 -0.31
N ALA A 9 -7.42 0.87 -1.15
CA ALA A 9 -7.15 -0.52 -0.81
C ALA A 9 -5.65 -0.83 -0.65
N LEU A 10 -4.78 -0.19 -1.44
CA LEU A 10 -3.33 -0.33 -1.30
C LEU A 10 -2.84 0.33 -0.01
N ARG A 11 -3.33 1.53 0.31
CA ARG A 11 -3.03 2.22 1.57
C ARG A 11 -3.45 1.38 2.77
N GLU A 12 -4.63 0.78 2.74
CA GLU A 12 -5.10 -0.11 3.80
C GLU A 12 -4.22 -1.35 3.96
N GLN A 13 -3.87 -2.01 2.86
CA GLN A 13 -2.95 -3.17 2.89
C GLN A 13 -1.58 -2.79 3.45
N ILE A 14 -1.01 -1.67 3.01
CA ILE A 14 0.28 -1.17 3.51
C ILE A 14 0.21 -0.89 5.01
N ARG A 15 -0.85 -0.21 5.48
CA ARG A 15 -1.06 0.02 6.93
C ARG A 15 -1.21 -1.28 7.71
N TYR A 16 -1.96 -2.24 7.18
CA TYR A 16 -2.13 -3.56 7.78
C TYR A 16 -0.78 -4.27 7.94
N HIS A 17 0.02 -4.33 6.87
CA HIS A 17 1.34 -4.97 6.91
C HIS A 17 2.31 -4.23 7.84
N ASN A 18 2.29 -2.90 7.86
CA ASN A 18 3.08 -2.10 8.80
C ASN A 18 2.71 -2.37 10.26
N TYR A 19 1.41 -2.43 10.57
CA TYR A 19 0.96 -2.76 11.91
C TYR A 19 1.45 -4.15 12.32
N ARG A 20 1.33 -5.14 11.45
CA ARG A 20 1.81 -6.49 11.74
C ARG A 20 3.32 -6.57 11.91
N TYR A 21 4.08 -5.86 11.09
CA TYR A 21 5.53 -5.81 11.15
C TYR A 21 6.01 -5.10 12.42
N TYR A 22 5.54 -3.88 12.67
CA TYR A 22 6.08 -3.02 13.73
C TYR A 22 5.40 -3.19 15.09
N VAL A 23 4.14 -3.62 15.14
CA VAL A 23 3.38 -3.73 16.40
C VAL A 23 3.22 -5.17 16.86
N LEU A 24 2.91 -6.08 15.93
CA LEU A 24 2.67 -7.48 16.28
C LEU A 24 3.90 -8.39 16.17
N ASP A 25 5.02 -7.89 15.59
CA ASP A 25 6.21 -8.68 15.28
C ASP A 25 5.88 -9.97 14.48
N ASP A 26 4.87 -9.87 13.59
CA ASP A 26 4.30 -10.99 12.83
C ASP A 26 4.13 -10.62 11.35
N PRO A 27 5.24 -10.44 10.61
CA PRO A 27 5.22 -10.09 9.20
C PRO A 27 4.57 -11.19 8.36
N GLN A 28 3.52 -10.82 7.62
CA GLN A 28 2.76 -11.76 6.77
C GLN A 28 3.27 -11.82 5.32
N ILE A 29 4.06 -10.83 4.92
CA ILE A 29 4.63 -10.75 3.59
C ILE A 29 6.13 -10.43 3.72
N PRO A 30 6.96 -10.96 2.81
CA PRO A 30 8.36 -10.56 2.72
C PRO A 30 8.47 -9.10 2.22
N ASP A 31 9.62 -8.49 2.44
CA ASP A 31 9.91 -7.10 2.00
C ASP A 31 9.60 -6.88 0.52
N ALA A 32 9.94 -7.85 -0.34
CA ALA A 32 9.64 -7.78 -1.78
C ALA A 32 8.12 -7.71 -2.08
N GLY A 33 7.29 -8.28 -1.21
CA GLY A 33 5.83 -8.16 -1.30
C GLY A 33 5.36 -6.76 -0.91
N TYR A 34 5.93 -6.20 0.16
CA TYR A 34 5.64 -4.86 0.63
C TYR A 34 6.08 -3.80 -0.42
N ASP A 35 7.28 -3.95 -0.96
CA ASP A 35 7.82 -3.10 -2.03
C ASP A 35 6.90 -3.05 -3.26
N ARG A 36 6.28 -4.19 -3.63
CA ARG A 36 5.34 -4.24 -4.76
C ARG A 36 4.09 -3.42 -4.47
N LEU A 37 3.51 -3.52 -3.28
CA LEU A 37 2.35 -2.72 -2.89
C LEU A 37 2.67 -1.22 -2.92
N LEU A 38 3.85 -0.86 -2.42
CA LEU A 38 4.30 0.53 -2.38
C LEU A 38 4.56 1.10 -3.78
N ARG A 39 5.24 0.35 -4.65
CA ARG A 39 5.46 0.75 -6.04
C ARG A 39 4.15 0.91 -6.81
N GLU A 40 3.18 0.04 -6.57
CA GLU A 40 1.86 0.16 -7.20
C GLU A 40 1.14 1.42 -6.73
N LEU A 41 1.16 1.69 -5.42
CA LEU A 41 0.57 2.91 -4.85
C LEU A 41 1.22 4.16 -5.45
N GLN A 42 2.55 4.23 -5.45
CA GLN A 42 3.32 5.35 -6.00
C GLN A 42 3.04 5.56 -7.49
N LYS A 43 2.93 4.48 -8.26
CA LYS A 43 2.60 4.55 -9.69
C LYS A 43 1.22 5.18 -9.90
N LEU A 44 0.21 4.72 -9.16
CA LEU A 44 -1.15 5.25 -9.25
C LEU A 44 -1.22 6.70 -8.80
N GLU A 45 -0.51 7.07 -7.74
CA GLU A 45 -0.42 8.46 -7.25
C GLU A 45 0.33 9.37 -8.24
N THR A 46 1.29 8.84 -8.99
CA THR A 46 1.99 9.58 -10.06
C THR A 46 1.09 9.79 -11.28
N GLU A 47 0.32 8.77 -11.66
CA GLU A 47 -0.64 8.85 -12.78
C GLU A 47 -1.88 9.70 -12.42
N HIS A 48 -2.19 9.81 -11.12
CA HIS A 48 -3.35 10.53 -10.59
C HIS A 48 -2.96 11.42 -9.40
N PRO A 49 -2.32 12.58 -9.65
CA PRO A 49 -1.87 13.48 -8.60
C PRO A 49 -3.00 14.01 -7.70
N ASP A 50 -4.24 14.01 -8.20
CA ASP A 50 -5.46 14.38 -7.48
C ASP A 50 -5.84 13.39 -6.36
N LEU A 51 -5.25 12.20 -6.36
CA LEU A 51 -5.47 11.17 -5.35
C LEU A 51 -4.42 11.19 -4.23
N VAL A 52 -3.35 11.96 -4.38
CA VAL A 52 -2.37 12.22 -3.31
C VAL A 52 -3.06 13.05 -2.23
N THR A 53 -3.17 12.50 -1.02
CA THR A 53 -3.90 13.10 0.11
C THR A 53 -3.09 13.05 1.39
#